data_AF-A0A6L8GHY4-F1
#
_entry.id   AF-A0A6L8GHY4-F1
#
_cell.length_a   1.000
_cell.length_b   1.000
_cell.length_c   1.000
_cell.angle_alpha   90.00
_cell.angle_beta   90.00
_cell.angle_gamma   90.00
#
_symmetry.space_group_name_H-M   'P 1'
#
loop_
_entity.id
_entity.type
_entity.pdbx_description
1 polymer ?
#
loop_
_entity_poly.entity_id
_entity_poly.type
_entity_poly.pdbx_seq_one_letter_code
_entity_poly.pdbx_strand_id
1 'polypeptide(L)'
;MESRAGTLLETVEAAGPLYIADRVHAVRIATKRLRYVLELAGDTGEARTKRAVRDARSVQETLGRLHDLDVLAALMQDLIAAAAGQPWREPLKAAHLHLERECRSLHGQYVSRQELVSELGHGAEKAGREIWIERGGEEQHAAPPKRVGRVLKMTLAEPRRELRPAAQEPPRNRAT
;
A
#
# COMPACT_ATOMS: atom_id res chain seq x y z
N MET A 1 -12.30 -4.26 -16.22
CA MET A 1 -11.51 -3.47 -15.24
C MET A 1 -11.39 -4.30 -13.98
N GLU A 2 -10.19 -4.46 -13.43
CA GLU A 2 -9.99 -5.25 -12.22
C GLU A 2 -10.48 -4.45 -11.00
N SER A 3 -11.39 -5.02 -10.21
CA SER A 3 -11.96 -4.35 -9.05
C SER A 3 -10.95 -4.35 -7.88
N ARG A 4 -11.04 -3.37 -6.96
CA ARG A 4 -10.17 -3.37 -5.76
C ARG A 4 -10.36 -4.62 -4.91
N ALA A 5 -11.58 -5.17 -4.90
CA ALA A 5 -11.91 -6.42 -4.25
C ALA A 5 -11.23 -7.62 -4.94
N GLY A 6 -11.27 -7.69 -6.28
CA GLY A 6 -10.59 -8.72 -7.06
C GLY A 6 -9.08 -8.71 -6.84
N THR A 7 -8.45 -7.53 -6.91
CA THR A 7 -7.00 -7.41 -6.58
C THR A 7 -6.68 -7.90 -5.17
N LEU A 8 -7.55 -7.65 -4.18
CA LEU A 8 -7.33 -8.17 -2.83
C LEU A 8 -7.34 -9.70 -2.80
N LEU A 9 -8.35 -10.32 -3.40
CA LEU A 9 -8.48 -11.78 -3.46
C LEU A 9 -7.27 -12.43 -4.12
N GLU A 10 -6.83 -11.91 -5.27
CA GLU A 10 -5.64 -12.37 -5.98
C GLU A 10 -4.37 -12.26 -5.12
N THR A 11 -4.20 -11.15 -4.39
CA THR A 11 -3.03 -10.99 -3.52
C THR A 11 -3.05 -11.93 -2.31
N VAL A 12 -4.23 -12.23 -1.76
CA VAL A 12 -4.38 -13.18 -0.65
C VAL A 12 -4.04 -14.59 -1.11
N GLU A 13 -4.57 -15.00 -2.26
CA GLU A 13 -4.25 -16.29 -2.88
C GLU A 13 -2.74 -16.41 -3.18
N ALA A 14 -2.15 -15.37 -3.80
CA ALA A 14 -0.72 -15.35 -4.11
C ALA A 14 0.16 -15.40 -2.85
N ALA A 15 -0.24 -14.75 -1.76
CA ALA A 15 0.47 -14.78 -0.49
C ALA A 15 0.56 -16.21 0.07
N GLY A 16 -0.55 -16.96 0.04
CA GLY A 16 -0.59 -18.35 0.50
C GLY A 16 -0.16 -18.50 1.96
N PRO A 17 0.25 -19.72 2.38
CA PRO A 17 0.63 -19.99 3.77
C PRO A 17 2.13 -19.76 4.06
N LEU A 18 2.96 -19.55 3.04
CA LEU A 18 4.41 -19.36 3.19
C LEU A 18 4.72 -17.88 3.41
N TYR A 19 5.61 -17.59 4.35
CA TYR A 19 6.00 -16.21 4.61
C TYR A 19 6.93 -15.69 3.51
N ILE A 20 6.38 -14.85 2.63
CA ILE A 20 7.13 -14.10 1.61
C ILE A 20 6.77 -12.62 1.76
N ALA A 21 7.72 -11.82 2.24
CA ALA A 21 7.52 -10.42 2.63
C ALA A 21 6.79 -9.59 1.56
N ASP A 22 7.23 -9.63 0.31
CA ASP A 22 6.64 -8.88 -0.80
C ASP A 22 5.17 -9.24 -1.05
N ARG A 23 4.81 -10.52 -0.90
CA ARG A 23 3.44 -10.98 -1.13
C ARG A 23 2.51 -10.51 -0.02
N VAL A 24 2.96 -10.62 1.23
CA VAL A 24 2.21 -10.12 2.39
C VAL A 24 2.08 -8.58 2.35
N HIS A 25 3.13 -7.89 1.91
CA HIS A 25 3.09 -6.45 1.66
C HIS A 25 2.08 -6.07 0.56
N ALA A 26 1.96 -6.87 -0.50
CA ALA A 26 0.96 -6.66 -1.55
C ALA A 26 -0.47 -6.76 -0.99
N VAL A 27 -0.75 -7.76 -0.14
CA VAL A 27 -2.03 -7.89 0.57
C VAL A 27 -2.31 -6.64 1.40
N ARG A 28 -1.33 -6.15 2.17
CA ARG A 28 -1.46 -4.91 2.95
C ARG A 28 -1.88 -3.72 2.10
N ILE A 29 -1.25 -3.54 0.93
CA ILE A 29 -1.60 -2.46 0.00
C ILE A 29 -3.02 -2.66 -0.55
N ALA A 30 -3.39 -3.87 -0.94
CA ALA A 30 -4.71 -4.18 -1.48
C ALA A 30 -5.81 -3.93 -0.43
N THR A 31 -5.63 -4.40 0.80
CA THR A 31 -6.55 -4.16 1.92
C THR A 31 -6.68 -2.66 2.22
N LYS A 32 -5.58 -1.90 2.19
CA LYS A 32 -5.59 -0.43 2.35
C LYS A 32 -6.45 0.25 1.29
N ARG A 33 -6.25 -0.13 0.02
CA ARG A 33 -7.01 0.43 -1.10
C ARG A 33 -8.49 0.08 -1.02
N LEU A 34 -8.81 -1.17 -0.66
CA LEU A 34 -10.21 -1.58 -0.48
C LEU A 34 -10.87 -0.80 0.67
N ARG A 35 -10.18 -0.65 1.82
CA ARG A 35 -10.67 0.15 2.93
C ARG A 35 -11.02 1.58 2.52
N TYR A 36 -10.17 2.24 1.72
CA TYR A 36 -10.48 3.60 1.24
C TYR A 36 -11.74 3.65 0.39
N VAL A 37 -11.97 2.66 -0.46
CA VAL A 37 -13.23 2.56 -1.22
C VAL A 37 -14.42 2.33 -0.29
N LEU A 38 -14.27 1.46 0.71
CA LEU A 38 -15.32 1.20 1.70
C LEU A 38 -15.60 2.41 2.59
N GLU A 39 -14.59 3.21 2.93
CA GLU A 39 -14.75 4.46 3.68
C GLU A 39 -15.56 5.48 2.86
N LEU A 40 -15.23 5.65 1.58
CA LEU A 40 -16.00 6.51 0.66
C LEU A 40 -17.44 6.02 0.47
N ALA A 41 -17.64 4.70 0.39
CA ALA A 41 -18.98 4.12 0.34
C ALA A 41 -19.72 4.25 1.68
N GLY A 42 -18.99 4.32 2.80
CA GLY A 42 -19.53 4.38 4.16
C GLY A 42 -20.27 5.68 4.48
N ASP A 43 -20.05 6.73 3.69
CA ASP A 43 -20.80 7.99 3.77
C ASP A 43 -22.30 7.81 3.46
N THR A 44 -22.73 6.66 2.90
CA THR A 44 -24.15 6.30 2.76
C THR A 44 -24.80 5.81 4.05
N GLY A 45 -24.00 5.53 5.10
CA GLY A 45 -24.50 5.20 6.44
C GLY A 45 -24.74 3.71 6.72
N GLU A 46 -24.52 2.82 5.75
CA GLU A 46 -24.82 1.39 5.88
C GLU A 46 -23.98 0.65 6.95
N ALA A 47 -24.65 -0.11 7.82
CA ALA A 47 -24.01 -0.83 8.92
C ALA A 47 -23.02 -1.90 8.43
N ARG A 48 -23.32 -2.56 7.30
CA ARG A 48 -22.45 -3.58 6.69
C ARG A 48 -21.11 -2.98 6.23
N THR A 49 -21.15 -1.79 5.65
CA THR A 49 -19.95 -1.04 5.22
C THR A 49 -19.10 -0.64 6.42
N LYS A 50 -19.72 -0.17 7.52
CA LYS A 50 -19.01 0.14 8.78
C LYS A 50 -18.30 -1.08 9.37
N ARG A 51 -18.93 -2.26 9.34
CA ARG A 51 -18.29 -3.52 9.77
C ARG A 51 -17.10 -3.87 8.86
N ALA A 52 -17.28 -3.80 7.55
CA ALA A 52 -16.21 -4.10 6.59
C ALA A 52 -14.99 -3.17 6.76
N VAL A 53 -15.21 -1.87 7.00
CA VAL A 53 -14.13 -0.92 7.31
C VAL A 53 -13.38 -1.31 8.60
N ARG A 54 -14.12 -1.70 9.65
CA ARG A 54 -13.52 -2.13 10.93
C ARG A 54 -12.67 -3.38 10.76
N ASP A 55 -13.19 -4.38 10.06
CA ASP A 55 -12.48 -5.64 9.81
C ASP A 55 -11.23 -5.39 8.96
N ALA A 56 -11.34 -4.58 7.91
CA ALA A 56 -10.19 -4.19 7.07
C ALA A 56 -9.11 -3.42 7.85
N ARG A 57 -9.51 -2.61 8.84
CA ARG A 57 -8.58 -1.91 9.74
C ARG A 57 -7.85 -2.88 10.67
N SER A 58 -8.56 -3.82 11.28
CA SER A 58 -7.98 -4.85 12.14
C SER A 58 -6.93 -5.70 11.41
N VAL A 59 -7.21 -6.07 10.16
CA VAL A 59 -6.25 -6.77 9.29
C VAL A 59 -5.04 -5.88 8.97
N GLN A 60 -5.28 -4.60 8.66
CA GLN A 60 -4.19 -3.65 8.36
C GLN A 60 -3.28 -3.39 9.54
N GLU A 61 -3.77 -3.44 10.79
CA GLU A 61 -2.94 -3.27 11.98
C GLU A 61 -1.93 -4.41 12.10
N THR A 62 -2.36 -5.66 11.92
CA THR A 62 -1.45 -6.83 11.89
C THR A 62 -0.45 -6.74 10.74
N LEU A 63 -0.93 -6.49 9.52
CA LEU A 63 -0.08 -6.42 8.32
C LEU A 63 0.87 -5.22 8.32
N GLY A 64 0.45 -4.10 8.91
CA GLY A 64 1.27 -2.90 9.09
C GLY A 64 2.41 -3.18 10.04
N ARG A 65 2.10 -3.73 11.23
CA ARG A 65 3.13 -4.10 12.20
C ARG A 65 4.12 -5.11 11.62
N LEU A 66 3.63 -6.12 10.91
CA LEU A 66 4.49 -7.12 10.26
C LEU A 66 5.45 -6.47 9.27
N HIS A 67 4.94 -5.59 8.39
CA HIS A 67 5.78 -4.89 7.42
C HIS A 67 6.84 -4.00 8.08
N ASP A 68 6.48 -3.26 9.14
CA ASP A 68 7.42 -2.39 9.84
C ASP A 68 8.56 -3.19 10.48
N LEU A 69 8.25 -4.33 11.09
CA LEU A 69 9.26 -5.22 11.68
C LEU A 69 10.13 -5.91 10.63
N ASP A 70 9.56 -6.27 9.48
CA ASP A 70 10.29 -6.88 8.37
C ASP A 70 11.32 -5.91 7.77
N VAL A 71 10.90 -4.66 7.53
CA VAL A 71 11.82 -3.59 7.09
C VAL A 71 12.90 -3.33 8.14
N LEU A 72 12.53 -3.27 9.42
CA LEU A 72 13.50 -3.09 10.50
C LEU A 72 14.48 -4.26 10.59
N ALA A 73 14.02 -5.49 10.42
CA ALA A 73 14.87 -6.68 10.43
C ALA A 73 15.88 -6.63 9.28
N ALA A 74 15.48 -6.21 8.08
CA ALA A 74 16.37 -6.02 6.94
C ALA A 74 17.43 -4.93 7.22
N LEU A 75 17.02 -3.76 7.71
CA LEU A 75 17.96 -2.69 8.10
C LEU A 75 18.94 -3.14 9.19
N MET A 76 18.50 -4.00 10.10
CA MET A 76 19.34 -4.54 11.17
C MET A 76 20.41 -5.49 10.64
N GLN A 77 20.17 -6.21 9.54
CA GLN A 77 21.19 -7.04 8.90
C GLN A 77 22.34 -6.19 8.36
N ASP A 78 22.05 -5.04 7.76
CA ASP A 78 23.07 -4.09 7.29
C ASP A 78 23.90 -3.55 8.47
N LEU A 79 23.24 -3.19 9.57
CA LEU A 79 23.91 -2.75 10.80
C LEU A 79 24.79 -3.84 11.41
N ILE A 80 24.32 -5.08 11.44
CA ILE A 80 25.09 -6.23 11.92
C ILE A 80 26.34 -6.39 11.05
N ALA A 81 26.20 -6.34 9.72
CA ALA A 81 27.32 -6.44 8.79
C ALA A 81 28.37 -5.35 9.04
N ALA A 82 27.94 -4.11 9.23
CA ALA A 82 28.81 -2.97 9.55
C ALA A 82 29.48 -3.07 10.93
N ALA A 83 28.87 -3.78 11.89
CA ALA A 83 29.39 -3.94 13.26
C ALA A 83 30.50 -5.01 13.39
N ALA A 84 31.22 -5.36 12.33
CA ALA A 84 32.31 -6.34 12.40
C ALA A 84 33.38 -5.92 13.43
N GLY A 85 33.75 -6.83 14.34
CA GLY A 85 34.71 -6.56 15.42
C GLY A 85 34.19 -5.67 16.55
N GLN A 86 32.96 -5.18 16.47
CA GLN A 86 32.39 -4.29 17.48
C GLN A 86 31.68 -5.07 18.61
N PRO A 87 31.77 -4.61 19.87
CA PRO A 87 31.18 -5.31 21.01
C PRO A 87 29.64 -5.38 20.96
N TRP A 88 28.98 -4.46 20.25
CA TRP A 88 27.52 -4.45 20.10
C TRP A 88 27.00 -5.36 18.97
N ARG A 89 27.88 -6.04 18.21
CA ARG A 89 27.45 -6.96 17.13
C ARG A 89 26.55 -8.08 17.65
N GLU A 90 26.92 -8.70 18.76
CA GLU A 90 26.16 -9.84 19.30
C GLU A 90 24.80 -9.42 19.88
N PRO A 91 24.70 -8.33 20.67
CA PRO A 91 23.40 -7.74 21.01
C PRO A 91 22.52 -7.42 19.79
N LEU A 92 23.07 -6.89 18.69
CA LEU A 92 22.31 -6.60 17.47
C LEU A 92 21.76 -7.88 16.82
N LYS A 93 22.54 -8.97 16.77
CA LYS A 93 22.03 -10.27 16.28
C LYS A 93 20.92 -10.81 17.17
N ALA A 94 21.06 -10.71 18.49
CA ALA A 94 20.03 -11.15 19.42
C ALA A 94 18.71 -10.37 19.21
N ALA A 95 18.80 -9.06 19.01
CA ALA A 95 17.66 -8.22 18.65
C ALA A 95 17.05 -8.61 17.30
N HIS A 96 17.87 -8.85 16.27
CA HIS A 96 17.41 -9.28 14.95
C HIS A 96 16.61 -10.60 15.03
N LEU A 97 17.11 -11.60 15.75
CA LEU A 97 16.41 -12.86 15.97
C LEU A 97 15.07 -12.67 16.71
N HIS A 98 14.96 -11.69 17.60
CA HIS A 98 13.69 -11.35 18.22
C HIS A 98 12.70 -10.76 17.22
N LEU A 99 13.13 -9.82 16.37
CA LEU A 99 12.31 -9.26 15.30
C LEU A 99 11.79 -10.34 14.35
N GLU A 100 12.65 -11.27 13.92
CA GLU A 100 12.25 -12.37 13.05
C GLU A 100 11.19 -13.29 13.69
N ARG A 101 11.28 -13.52 15.01
CA ARG A 101 10.25 -14.29 15.74
C ARG A 101 8.92 -13.55 15.76
N GLU A 102 8.94 -12.24 16.00
CA GLU A 102 7.75 -11.40 15.97
C GLU A 102 7.13 -11.36 14.56
N CYS A 103 7.94 -11.26 13.50
CA CYS A 103 7.45 -11.33 12.12
C CYS A 103 6.74 -12.67 11.86
N ARG A 104 7.32 -13.80 12.27
CA ARG A 104 6.68 -15.12 12.12
C ARG A 104 5.38 -15.23 12.92
N SER A 105 5.34 -14.68 14.13
CA SER A 105 4.12 -14.65 14.95
C SER A 105 3.00 -13.85 14.27
N LEU A 106 3.30 -12.63 13.81
CA LEU A 106 2.35 -11.77 13.10
C LEU A 106 1.92 -12.37 11.77
N HIS A 107 2.82 -13.03 11.05
CA HIS A 107 2.47 -13.77 9.84
C HIS A 107 1.48 -14.90 10.16
N GLY A 108 1.71 -15.67 11.22
CA GLY A 108 0.76 -16.69 11.68
C GLY A 108 -0.62 -16.11 12.03
N GLN A 109 -0.67 -14.93 12.66
CA GLN A 109 -1.92 -14.21 12.92
C GLN A 109 -2.59 -13.71 11.64
N TYR A 110 -1.82 -13.30 10.62
CA TYR A 110 -2.37 -12.97 9.32
C TYR A 110 -2.97 -14.20 8.64
N VAL A 111 -2.24 -15.32 8.62
CA VAL A 111 -2.71 -16.58 8.01
C VAL A 111 -4.02 -17.04 8.67
N SER A 112 -4.14 -16.98 9.99
CA SER A 112 -5.40 -17.32 10.68
C SER A 112 -6.56 -16.36 10.38
N ARG A 113 -6.27 -15.18 9.82
CA ARG A 113 -7.25 -14.18 9.39
C ARG A 113 -7.46 -14.14 7.88
N GLN A 114 -6.79 -14.99 7.08
CA GLN A 114 -6.94 -14.96 5.61
C GLN A 114 -8.39 -15.14 5.17
N GLU A 115 -9.15 -16.01 5.84
CA GLU A 115 -10.57 -16.20 5.55
C GLU A 115 -11.37 -14.89 5.71
N LEU A 116 -11.14 -14.15 6.79
CA LEU A 116 -11.75 -12.84 7.00
C LEU A 116 -11.40 -11.86 5.87
N VAL A 117 -10.15 -11.86 5.39
CA VAL A 117 -9.73 -11.00 4.28
C VAL A 117 -10.43 -11.39 2.98
N SER A 118 -10.57 -12.69 2.73
CA SER A 118 -11.31 -13.22 1.59
C SER A 118 -12.79 -12.86 1.67
N GLU A 119 -13.44 -13.04 2.83
CA GLU A 119 -14.84 -12.63 3.07
C GLU A 119 -15.06 -11.13 2.79
N LEU A 120 -14.12 -10.29 3.23
CA LEU A 120 -14.15 -8.85 2.93
C LEU A 120 -14.08 -8.57 1.43
N GLY A 121 -13.18 -9.25 0.72
CA GLY A 121 -13.05 -9.16 -0.73
C GLY A 121 -14.34 -9.55 -1.45
N HIS A 122 -14.84 -10.77 -1.20
CA HIS A 122 -16.08 -11.27 -1.83
C HIS A 122 -17.30 -10.40 -1.49
N GLY A 123 -17.41 -9.95 -0.23
CA GLY A 123 -18.49 -9.08 0.21
C GLY A 123 -18.50 -7.73 -0.53
N ALA A 124 -17.33 -7.11 -0.70
CA ALA A 124 -17.20 -5.86 -1.43
C ALA A 124 -17.44 -6.05 -2.94
N GLU A 125 -17.02 -7.17 -3.51
CA GLU A 125 -17.24 -7.47 -4.92
C GLU A 125 -18.73 -7.67 -5.23
N LYS A 126 -19.43 -8.42 -4.36
CA LYS A 126 -20.89 -8.61 -4.46
C LYS A 126 -21.64 -7.28 -4.38
N ALA A 127 -21.34 -6.45 -3.38
CA ALA A 127 -21.97 -5.14 -3.22
C ALA A 127 -21.69 -4.22 -4.41
N GLY A 128 -20.46 -4.24 -4.95
CA GLY A 128 -20.11 -3.48 -6.14
C GLY A 128 -20.90 -3.90 -7.39
N ARG A 129 -21.14 -5.21 -7.57
CA ARG A 129 -21.96 -5.74 -8.67
C ARG A 129 -23.43 -5.35 -8.52
N GLU A 130 -24.00 -5.46 -7.32
CA GLU A 130 -25.40 -5.08 -7.05
C GLU A 130 -25.64 -3.60 -7.41
N ILE A 131 -24.76 -2.71 -6.96
CA ILE A 131 -24.83 -1.26 -7.28
C ILE A 131 -24.68 -1.00 -8.79
N TRP A 132 -23.80 -1.75 -9.48
CA TRP A 132 -23.60 -1.59 -10.93
C TRP A 132 -24.86 -1.98 -11.72
N ILE A 133 -25.48 -3.12 -11.36
CA ILE A 133 -26.71 -3.61 -12.00
C ILE A 133 -27.88 -2.65 -11.72
N GLU A 134 -28.07 -2.22 -10.47
CA GLU A 134 -29.13 -1.26 -10.10
C GLU A 134 -29.05 0.07 -10.86
N ARG A 135 -27.83 0.49 -11.22
CA ARG A 135 -27.58 1.72 -11.98
C ARG A 135 -27.64 1.53 -13.50
N GLY A 136 -28.10 0.37 -13.97
CA GLY A 136 -28.34 0.10 -15.39
C GLY A 136 -27.08 -0.25 -16.18
N GLY A 137 -26.02 -0.70 -15.52
CA GLY A 137 -24.83 -1.18 -16.22
C GLY A 137 -25.05 -2.56 -16.85
N GLU A 138 -24.84 -2.69 -18.15
CA GLU A 138 -24.87 -3.98 -18.85
C GLU A 138 -23.65 -4.86 -18.44
N GLU A 139 -23.86 -6.15 -18.21
CA GLU A 139 -22.78 -7.14 -18.04
C GLU A 139 -22.06 -7.36 -19.38
N GLN A 140 -21.08 -6.51 -19.70
CA GLN A 140 -20.18 -6.83 -20.81
C GLN A 140 -19.21 -7.94 -20.36
N HIS A 141 -19.43 -9.15 -20.87
CA HIS A 141 -18.42 -10.21 -21.02
C HIS A 141 -17.27 -9.67 -21.90
N ALA A 142 -16.37 -8.89 -21.30
CA ALA A 142 -15.20 -8.35 -21.97
C ALA A 142 -13.98 -9.21 -21.61
N ALA A 143 -13.45 -9.91 -22.62
CA ALA A 143 -12.17 -10.59 -22.57
C ALA A 143 -11.07 -9.69 -21.96
N PRO A 144 -10.08 -10.24 -21.25
CA PRO A 144 -9.12 -9.44 -20.49
C PRO A 144 -8.37 -8.48 -21.40
N PRO A 145 -8.31 -7.16 -21.09
CA PRO A 145 -7.56 -6.22 -21.89
C PRO A 145 -6.06 -6.54 -21.80
N LYS A 146 -5.40 -6.69 -22.95
CA LYS A 146 -3.95 -6.83 -23.05
C LYS A 146 -3.28 -5.66 -22.34
N ARG A 147 -2.43 -5.93 -21.35
CA ARG A 147 -1.64 -4.92 -20.62
C ARG A 147 -0.79 -4.11 -21.60
N VAL A 148 -1.21 -2.87 -21.89
CA VAL A 148 -0.31 -1.84 -22.41
C VAL A 148 0.06 -0.96 -21.24
N GLY A 149 1.21 -1.25 -20.63
CA GLY A 149 1.78 -0.43 -19.57
C GLY A 149 2.17 0.93 -20.13
N ARG A 150 1.34 1.95 -19.89
CA ARG A 150 1.74 3.34 -20.05
C ARG A 150 1.91 3.94 -18.66
N VAL A 151 3.17 4.06 -18.24
CA VAL A 151 3.55 4.81 -17.04
C VAL A 151 3.18 6.27 -17.29
N LEU A 152 2.12 6.75 -16.63
CA LEU A 152 1.85 8.19 -16.52
C LEU A 152 2.93 8.81 -15.63
N LYS A 153 4.06 9.20 -16.25
CA LYS A 153 5.00 10.14 -15.61
C LYS A 153 4.29 11.48 -15.47
N MET A 154 3.68 11.74 -14.32
CA MET A 154 3.34 13.10 -13.92
C MET A 154 4.63 13.82 -13.56
N THR A 155 5.28 14.40 -14.57
CA THR A 155 6.26 15.46 -14.35
C THR A 155 5.45 16.74 -14.16
N LEU A 156 5.42 17.24 -12.93
CA LEU A 156 5.01 18.62 -12.68
C LEU A 156 5.98 19.51 -13.46
N ALA A 157 5.48 20.21 -14.48
CA ALA A 157 6.26 21.21 -15.18
C ALA A 157 6.62 22.30 -14.18
N GLU A 158 7.92 22.52 -13.97
CA GLU A 158 8.41 23.65 -13.20
C GLU A 158 7.86 24.96 -13.82
N PRO A 159 7.39 25.91 -13.00
CA PRO A 159 6.90 27.18 -13.53
C PRO A 159 8.05 27.92 -14.21
N ARG A 160 7.86 28.27 -15.48
CA ARG A 160 8.80 29.10 -16.25
C ARG A 160 9.09 30.37 -15.45
N ARG A 161 10.33 30.54 -15.01
CA ARG A 161 10.84 31.83 -14.55
C ARG A 161 10.73 32.80 -15.72
N GLU A 162 9.77 33.71 -15.65
CA GLU A 162 9.76 34.90 -16.49
C GLU A 162 11.04 35.70 -16.16
N LEU A 163 11.93 35.79 -17.15
CA LEU A 163 13.05 36.71 -17.12
C LEU A 163 12.48 38.13 -17.05
N ARG A 164 12.62 38.77 -15.89
CA ARG A 164 12.43 40.22 -15.76
C ARG A 164 13.32 40.91 -16.82
N PRO A 165 12.80 41.87 -17.60
CA PRO A 165 13.65 42.64 -18.49
C PRO A 165 14.68 43.43 -17.66
N ALA A 166 15.90 43.52 -18.20
CA ALA A 166 17.02 44.21 -17.59
C ALA A 166 16.63 45.64 -17.19
N ALA A 167 16.91 46.00 -15.94
CA ALA A 167 16.83 47.37 -15.49
C ALA A 167 17.79 48.21 -16.34
N GLN A 168 17.25 49.26 -16.96
CA GLN A 168 18.06 50.29 -17.64
C GLN A 168 18.94 50.96 -16.59
N GLU A 169 20.26 50.89 -16.80
CA GLU A 169 21.23 51.67 -16.02
C GLU A 169 20.97 53.18 -16.24
N PRO A 170 20.87 53.99 -15.18
CA PRO A 170 20.80 55.44 -15.34
C PRO A 170 22.17 56.00 -15.79
N PRO A 171 22.20 57.11 -16.53
CA PRO A 171 23.41 57.62 -17.15
C PRO A 171 24.46 58.04 -16.12
N ARG A 172 25.71 57.63 -16.35
CA ARG A 172 26.90 58.11 -15.66
C ARG A 172 27.05 59.61 -15.88
N ASN A 173 26.78 60.40 -14.85
CA ASN A 173 27.16 61.81 -14.86
C ASN A 173 28.65 61.94 -14.54
N ARG A 174 29.39 62.61 -15.42
CA ARG A 174 30.81 62.96 -15.27
C ARG A 174 30.93 64.49 -15.18
N ALA A 175 31.88 64.94 -14.37
CA ALA A 175 32.34 66.32 -14.14
C ALA A 175 31.42 67.14 -13.21
N THR A 176 31.93 67.85 -12.21
CA THR A 176 33.24 68.49 -12.01
C THR A 176 33.70 68.40 -10.56
#